data_AF-A0A7C3UW31-F1
#
_entry.id   AF-A0A7C3UW31-F1
#
_cell.length_a   1.000
_cell.length_b   1.000
_cell.length_c   1.000
_cell.angle_alpha   90.00
_cell.angle_beta   90.00
_cell.angle_gamma   90.00
#
_symmetry.space_group_name_H-M   'P 1'
#
loop_
_entity.id
_entity.type
_entity.pdbx_description
1 polymer ?
#
loop_
_entity_poly.entity_id
_entity_poly.type
_entity_poly.pdbx_seq_one_letter_code
_entity_poly.pdbx_strand_id
1 'polypeptide(L)'
;MVKKEIFLSFMVFFFLNVLSAPSYPFHGLLKGRIVSFPKDRMHVSVGDRIEVDLGAKEGLVKGDMLILGSEQRSVIDASGRCVVRAVDEKGSLCEVIRVKREIGAEDFVFARPLTCRDHKFRPLVYSLASRIMEPYEPHERPRVWVDEIFDESGNVTEFSRRLKGEILYTMAQKAQIRLREDLPEGLSPLGASEADREIEEAFRKGVDVFVTGLYKTSGDLIEVEIRKYDARHGGERLSYTIHVDREAEEISKVVLPFRERERKALVGVKVVRMEKGFVPKASEKREIIAYEAQGDPFLQKFLATSGFNVVAPRDVKILIDNKIVPVESENPLHVQLEKGTHRIAISFRRGYFQDSRDVCVFTSLKEIRKEILVELKEEGPYTVITRIDASFVKDPITLAVRRGVERERMVLREIMEETLDDTVELFR
;
A
#
# COMPACT_ATOMS: atom_id res chain seq x y z
N MET A 1 -31.98 8.08 -49.57
CA MET A 1 -32.89 7.35 -48.66
C MET A 1 -32.18 6.68 -47.48
N VAL A 2 -30.95 6.18 -47.62
CA VAL A 2 -30.23 5.39 -46.60
C VAL A 2 -29.99 6.09 -45.24
N LYS A 3 -29.87 7.43 -45.18
CA LYS A 3 -29.59 8.14 -43.91
C LYS A 3 -30.76 8.21 -42.92
N LYS A 4 -32.01 8.14 -43.39
CA LYS A 4 -33.20 8.20 -42.50
C LYS A 4 -33.47 6.86 -41.80
N GLU A 5 -33.20 5.74 -42.47
CA GLU A 5 -33.42 4.40 -41.92
C GLU A 5 -32.39 4.04 -40.84
N ILE A 6 -31.14 4.46 -40.99
CA ILE A 6 -30.09 4.25 -39.98
C ILE A 6 -30.40 5.07 -38.71
N PHE A 7 -30.90 6.30 -38.85
CA PHE A 7 -31.24 7.15 -37.71
C PHE A 7 -32.47 6.63 -36.94
N LEU A 8 -33.48 6.12 -37.67
CA LEU A 8 -34.65 5.50 -37.05
C LEU A 8 -34.28 4.19 -36.33
N SER A 9 -33.41 3.37 -36.92
CA SER A 9 -32.91 2.15 -36.29
C SER A 9 -32.09 2.44 -35.03
N PHE A 10 -31.26 3.49 -35.03
CA PHE A 10 -30.51 3.89 -33.84
C PHE A 10 -31.43 4.43 -32.74
N MET A 11 -32.47 5.18 -33.09
CA MET A 11 -33.40 5.73 -32.11
C MET A 11 -34.29 4.65 -31.48
N VAL A 12 -34.73 3.66 -32.25
CA VAL A 12 -35.48 2.50 -31.73
C VAL A 12 -34.59 1.63 -30.83
N PHE A 13 -33.32 1.43 -31.18
CA PHE A 13 -32.37 0.70 -30.34
C PHE A 13 -32.05 1.44 -29.04
N PHE A 14 -31.96 2.78 -29.08
CA PHE A 14 -31.75 3.59 -27.89
C PHE A 14 -33.00 3.61 -26.99
N PHE A 15 -34.21 3.69 -27.56
CA PHE A 15 -35.45 3.63 -26.79
C PHE A 15 -35.72 2.25 -26.17
N LEU A 16 -35.38 1.14 -26.84
CA LEU A 16 -35.51 -0.20 -26.27
C LEU A 16 -34.56 -0.44 -25.09
N ASN A 17 -33.35 0.15 -25.11
CA ASN A 17 -32.39 0.01 -24.00
C ASN A 17 -32.69 0.93 -22.81
N VAL A 18 -33.42 2.03 -23.01
CA VAL A 18 -33.76 3.00 -21.95
C VAL A 18 -35.04 2.61 -21.18
N LEU A 19 -35.93 1.79 -21.77
CA LEU A 19 -37.20 1.40 -21.16
C LEU A 19 -37.22 0.00 -20.52
N SER A 20 -36.23 -0.86 -20.76
CA SER A 20 -36.12 -2.13 -20.04
C SER A 20 -35.45 -1.92 -18.67
N ALA A 21 -36.24 -1.90 -17.60
CA ALA A 21 -35.69 -2.16 -16.27
C ALA A 21 -34.95 -3.51 -16.32
N PRO A 22 -33.75 -3.63 -15.71
CA PRO A 22 -33.01 -4.89 -15.75
C PRO A 22 -33.80 -5.98 -15.03
N SER A 23 -34.43 -6.86 -15.80
CA SER A 23 -35.08 -8.08 -15.35
C SER A 23 -34.03 -9.16 -15.14
N TYR A 24 -33.85 -9.61 -13.90
CA TYR A 24 -32.95 -10.72 -13.58
C TYR A 24 -33.77 -12.02 -13.53
N PRO A 25 -33.35 -13.08 -14.23
CA PRO A 25 -33.99 -14.38 -14.08
C PRO A 25 -33.82 -14.90 -12.64
N PHE A 26 -34.87 -15.47 -12.06
CA PHE A 26 -34.94 -15.92 -10.66
C PHE A 26 -34.05 -17.14 -10.33
N HIS A 27 -33.46 -17.79 -11.33
CA HIS A 27 -32.70 -19.03 -11.12
C HIS A 27 -31.52 -18.85 -10.15
N GLY A 28 -31.60 -19.50 -8.98
CA GLY A 28 -30.53 -19.56 -7.98
C GLY A 28 -30.49 -18.39 -6.99
N LEU A 29 -31.51 -17.52 -6.98
CA LEU A 29 -31.65 -16.47 -5.97
C LEU A 29 -32.51 -16.96 -4.80
N LEU A 30 -32.07 -16.67 -3.58
CA LEU A 30 -32.87 -16.84 -2.37
C LEU A 30 -33.82 -15.66 -2.22
N LYS A 31 -35.06 -15.97 -1.85
CA LYS A 31 -36.09 -14.98 -1.56
C LYS A 31 -36.30 -14.89 -0.06
N GLY A 32 -36.22 -13.67 0.47
CA GLY A 32 -36.51 -13.34 1.86
C GLY A 32 -37.47 -12.15 1.96
N ARG A 33 -37.84 -11.82 3.20
CA ARG A 33 -38.72 -10.71 3.57
C ARG A 33 -37.94 -9.62 4.29
N ILE A 34 -38.41 -8.39 4.16
CA ILE A 34 -37.98 -7.27 4.99
C ILE A 34 -38.75 -7.36 6.31
N VAL A 35 -38.03 -7.58 7.40
CA VAL A 35 -38.61 -7.83 8.74
C VAL A 35 -38.84 -6.53 9.49
N SER A 36 -37.99 -5.53 9.28
CA SER A 36 -38.12 -4.23 9.93
C SER A 36 -37.62 -3.07 9.05
N PHE A 37 -38.25 -1.92 9.26
CA PHE A 37 -37.93 -0.63 8.65
C PHE A 37 -37.41 0.33 9.74
N PRO A 38 -36.67 1.39 9.38
CA PRO A 38 -36.31 2.45 10.31
C PRO A 38 -37.54 3.02 11.02
N LYS A 39 -37.43 3.31 12.32
CA LYS A 39 -38.53 3.86 13.13
C LYS A 39 -39.13 5.11 12.44
N ASP A 40 -40.46 5.15 12.39
CA ASP A 40 -41.29 6.26 11.91
C ASP A 40 -41.37 6.49 10.38
N ARG A 41 -40.94 5.54 9.53
CA ARG A 41 -41.08 5.67 8.06
C ARG A 41 -41.72 4.44 7.40
N MET A 42 -42.68 4.69 6.50
CA MET A 42 -43.32 3.67 5.66
C MET A 42 -42.52 3.31 4.40
N HIS A 43 -41.45 4.06 4.09
CA HIS A 43 -40.63 3.87 2.91
C HIS A 43 -39.13 3.95 3.23
N VAL A 44 -38.34 3.26 2.44
CA VAL A 44 -36.87 3.19 2.58
C VAL A 44 -36.18 4.17 1.64
N SER A 45 -35.20 4.91 2.16
CA SER A 45 -34.32 5.81 1.43
C SER A 45 -32.89 5.27 1.35
N VAL A 46 -32.06 5.86 0.48
CA VAL A 46 -30.62 5.56 0.46
C VAL A 46 -29.99 5.94 1.81
N GLY A 47 -29.20 5.05 2.39
CA GLY A 47 -28.57 5.18 3.71
C GLY A 47 -29.38 4.54 4.85
N ASP A 48 -30.67 4.23 4.62
CA ASP A 48 -31.49 3.57 5.63
C ASP A 48 -31.04 2.12 5.85
N ARG A 49 -31.25 1.64 7.07
CA ARG A 49 -30.95 0.26 7.46
C ARG A 49 -32.23 -0.54 7.61
N ILE A 50 -32.27 -1.69 6.96
CA ILE A 50 -33.39 -2.64 6.99
C ILE A 50 -32.91 -3.98 7.51
N GLU A 51 -33.77 -4.70 8.23
CA GLU A 51 -33.50 -6.08 8.61
C GLU A 51 -34.21 -7.04 7.66
N VAL A 52 -33.54 -8.13 7.31
CA VAL A 52 -34.07 -9.17 6.45
C VAL A 52 -33.93 -10.55 7.09
N ASP A 53 -34.82 -11.47 6.74
CA ASP A 53 -34.85 -12.85 7.25
C ASP A 53 -33.93 -13.83 6.50
N LEU A 54 -32.88 -13.30 5.86
CA LEU A 54 -31.80 -14.07 5.25
C LEU A 54 -30.52 -13.81 6.04
N GLY A 55 -29.84 -14.87 6.48
CA GLY A 55 -28.65 -14.79 7.32
C GLY A 55 -27.53 -15.73 6.88
N ALA A 56 -26.63 -16.05 7.81
CA ALA A 56 -25.47 -16.90 7.54
C ALA A 56 -25.85 -18.34 7.17
N LYS A 57 -26.99 -18.86 7.67
CA LYS A 57 -27.47 -20.22 7.32
C LYS A 57 -27.82 -20.33 5.84
N GLU A 58 -28.32 -19.24 5.28
CA GLU A 58 -28.64 -19.08 3.86
C GLU A 58 -27.39 -18.76 3.02
N GLY A 59 -26.21 -18.62 3.64
CA GLY A 59 -24.95 -18.36 2.95
C GLY A 59 -24.70 -16.89 2.64
N LEU A 60 -25.32 -15.96 3.38
CA LEU A 60 -24.99 -14.54 3.32
C LEU A 60 -23.77 -14.24 4.19
N VAL A 61 -22.94 -13.30 3.76
CA VAL A 61 -21.85 -12.72 4.54
C VAL A 61 -21.82 -11.20 4.38
N LYS A 62 -21.08 -10.53 5.26
CA LYS A 62 -20.91 -9.06 5.19
C LYS A 62 -20.41 -8.63 3.80
N GLY A 63 -20.96 -7.53 3.29
CA GLY A 63 -20.68 -7.01 1.95
C GLY A 63 -21.41 -7.73 0.81
N ASP A 64 -22.33 -8.67 1.08
CA ASP A 64 -23.21 -9.18 0.02
C ASP A 64 -24.19 -8.10 -0.43
N MET A 65 -24.41 -8.05 -1.75
CA MET A 65 -25.35 -7.11 -2.37
C MET A 65 -26.66 -7.82 -2.65
N LEU A 66 -27.74 -7.28 -2.09
CA LEU A 66 -29.09 -7.80 -2.22
C LEU A 66 -29.91 -6.92 -3.16
N ILE A 67 -30.88 -7.54 -3.83
CA ILE A 67 -31.85 -6.86 -4.69
C ILE A 67 -33.14 -6.68 -3.89
N LEU A 68 -33.67 -5.46 -3.87
CA LEU A 68 -34.97 -5.15 -3.27
C LEU A 68 -36.00 -5.00 -4.40
N GLY A 69 -37.18 -5.61 -4.25
CA GLY A 69 -38.26 -5.43 -5.21
C GLY A 69 -39.36 -6.47 -5.13
N SER A 70 -40.22 -6.46 -6.14
CA SER A 70 -41.36 -7.37 -6.25
C SER A 70 -41.10 -8.50 -7.23
N GLU A 71 -41.76 -9.63 -7.02
CA GLU A 71 -41.73 -10.77 -7.94
C GLU A 71 -43.00 -10.78 -8.79
N GLN A 72 -42.84 -10.74 -10.12
CA GLN A 72 -43.93 -10.88 -11.06
C GLN A 72 -43.61 -11.98 -12.07
N ARG A 73 -44.39 -13.06 -12.08
CA ARG A 73 -44.25 -14.18 -13.06
C ARG A 73 -42.79 -14.67 -13.20
N SER A 74 -42.11 -14.88 -12.07
CA SER A 74 -40.70 -15.34 -11.99
C SER A 74 -39.65 -14.36 -12.52
N VAL A 75 -40.02 -13.09 -12.69
CA VAL A 75 -39.11 -11.98 -12.96
C VAL A 75 -39.08 -11.07 -11.74
N ILE A 76 -37.87 -10.66 -11.33
CA ILE A 76 -37.69 -9.68 -10.26
C ILE A 76 -37.76 -8.27 -10.87
N ASP A 77 -38.77 -7.49 -10.47
CA ASP A 77 -38.81 -6.05 -10.74
C ASP A 77 -37.99 -5.33 -9.67
N ALA A 78 -36.74 -5.01 -10.00
CA ALA A 78 -35.77 -4.47 -9.05
C ALA A 78 -36.04 -2.99 -8.72
N SER A 79 -36.67 -2.76 -7.56
CA SER A 79 -36.96 -1.44 -6.97
C SER A 79 -35.74 -0.83 -6.27
N GLY A 80 -34.76 -1.62 -5.83
CA GLY A 80 -33.60 -1.11 -5.11
C GLY A 80 -32.47 -2.13 -4.91
N ARG A 81 -31.44 -1.69 -4.18
CA ARG A 81 -30.33 -2.54 -3.73
C ARG A 81 -29.87 -2.14 -2.34
N CYS A 82 -29.48 -3.13 -1.56
CA CYS A 82 -28.83 -2.92 -0.26
C CYS A 82 -27.59 -3.79 -0.13
N VAL A 83 -26.76 -3.46 0.84
CA VAL A 83 -25.51 -4.17 1.16
C VAL A 83 -25.58 -4.66 2.59
N VAL A 84 -25.27 -5.92 2.80
CA VAL A 84 -25.22 -6.56 4.11
C VAL A 84 -24.12 -5.95 4.97
N ARG A 85 -24.48 -5.40 6.13
CA ARG A 85 -23.57 -4.76 7.09
C ARG A 85 -23.31 -5.61 8.33
N ALA A 86 -24.30 -6.39 8.75
CA ALA A 86 -24.17 -7.39 9.80
C ALA A 86 -24.99 -8.63 9.41
N VAL A 87 -24.53 -9.80 9.84
CA VAL A 87 -25.16 -11.08 9.55
C VAL A 87 -25.23 -11.89 10.84
N ASP A 88 -26.43 -12.35 11.16
CA ASP A 88 -26.71 -13.33 12.19
C ASP A 88 -27.09 -14.67 11.53
N GLU A 89 -27.31 -15.72 12.32
CA GLU A 89 -27.65 -17.04 11.76
C GLU A 89 -28.91 -17.03 10.88
N LYS A 90 -29.92 -16.22 11.22
CA LYS A 90 -31.26 -16.24 10.63
C LYS A 90 -31.67 -14.93 9.95
N GLY A 91 -30.80 -13.92 9.96
CA GLY A 91 -31.14 -12.61 9.45
C GLY A 91 -29.93 -11.74 9.24
N SER A 92 -30.12 -10.61 8.57
CA SER A 92 -29.05 -9.67 8.25
C SER A 92 -29.54 -8.23 8.35
N LEU A 93 -28.66 -7.35 8.80
CA LEU A 93 -28.85 -5.90 8.74
C LEU A 93 -28.24 -5.39 7.45
N CYS A 94 -29.03 -4.74 6.61
CA CYS A 94 -28.63 -4.27 5.29
C CYS A 94 -28.78 -2.75 5.17
N GLU A 95 -27.80 -2.09 4.59
CA GLU A 95 -27.85 -0.66 4.30
C GLU A 95 -28.24 -0.43 2.84
N VAL A 96 -29.26 0.39 2.61
CA VAL A 96 -29.80 0.64 1.28
C VAL A 96 -28.90 1.61 0.52
N ILE A 97 -28.37 1.16 -0.61
CA ILE A 97 -27.44 1.94 -1.44
C ILE A 97 -28.08 2.50 -2.71
N ARG A 98 -29.25 1.99 -3.08
CA ARG A 98 -29.98 2.43 -4.27
C ARG A 98 -31.47 2.20 -4.13
N VAL A 99 -32.25 3.21 -4.48
CA VAL A 99 -33.72 3.16 -4.56
C VAL A 99 -34.13 3.73 -5.92
N LYS A 100 -35.01 3.03 -6.65
CA LYS A 100 -35.60 3.46 -7.92
C LYS A 100 -37.09 3.73 -7.80
N ARG A 101 -37.76 3.00 -6.91
CA ARG A 101 -39.18 3.13 -6.56
C ARG A 101 -39.30 2.96 -5.06
N GLU A 102 -40.42 3.41 -4.50
CA GLU A 102 -40.76 3.18 -3.11
C GLU A 102 -40.66 1.69 -2.77
N ILE A 103 -40.00 1.39 -1.66
CA ILE A 103 -39.82 0.03 -1.14
C ILE A 103 -40.66 -0.06 0.13
N GLY A 104 -41.69 -0.91 0.09
CA GLY A 104 -42.65 -1.09 1.17
C GLY A 104 -42.56 -2.48 1.80
N ALA A 105 -43.45 -2.74 2.77
CA ALA A 105 -43.51 -4.02 3.50
C ALA A 105 -43.86 -5.24 2.62
N GLU A 106 -44.49 -5.00 1.47
CA GLU A 106 -44.85 -6.05 0.50
C GLU A 106 -43.71 -6.42 -0.46
N ASP A 107 -42.60 -5.68 -0.43
CA ASP A 107 -41.41 -6.00 -1.22
C ASP A 107 -40.59 -7.11 -0.57
N PHE A 108 -39.89 -7.85 -1.43
CA PHE A 108 -38.99 -8.93 -1.02
C PHE A 108 -37.54 -8.51 -1.19
N VAL A 109 -36.68 -9.26 -0.52
CA VAL A 109 -35.24 -9.24 -0.75
C VAL A 109 -34.82 -10.48 -1.51
N PHE A 110 -33.93 -10.31 -2.48
CA PHE A 110 -33.37 -11.40 -3.26
C PHE A 110 -31.85 -11.40 -3.11
N ALA A 111 -31.31 -12.53 -2.66
CA ALA A 111 -29.89 -12.73 -2.41
C ALA A 111 -29.34 -13.80 -3.34
N ARG A 112 -28.10 -13.62 -3.82
CA ARG A 112 -27.34 -14.75 -4.36
C ARG A 112 -26.49 -15.30 -3.21
N PRO A 113 -26.74 -16.53 -2.74
CA PRO A 113 -25.95 -17.09 -1.66
C PRO A 113 -24.52 -17.32 -2.14
N LEU A 114 -23.55 -17.11 -1.26
CA LEU A 114 -22.19 -17.57 -1.52
C LEU A 114 -22.18 -19.09 -1.63
N THR A 115 -21.37 -19.58 -2.56
CA THR A 115 -21.12 -21.01 -2.73
C THR A 115 -19.64 -21.29 -2.55
N CYS A 116 -19.34 -22.45 -1.96
CA CYS A 116 -18.00 -23.00 -1.83
C CYS A 116 -18.02 -24.36 -2.55
N ARG A 117 -16.99 -24.71 -3.31
CA ARG A 117 -16.98 -26.01 -4.02
C ARG A 117 -16.68 -27.14 -3.05
N ASP A 118 -15.85 -26.85 -2.05
CA ASP A 118 -15.60 -27.75 -0.93
C ASP A 118 -16.07 -27.14 0.40
N HIS A 119 -17.10 -27.76 0.97
CA HIS A 119 -17.74 -27.34 2.21
C HIS A 119 -16.77 -27.27 3.41
N LYS A 120 -15.65 -28.01 3.40
CA LYS A 120 -14.65 -27.96 4.47
C LYS A 120 -14.01 -26.58 4.62
N PHE A 121 -13.83 -25.85 3.52
CA PHE A 121 -13.25 -24.50 3.56
C PHE A 121 -14.27 -23.40 3.83
N ARG A 122 -15.57 -23.72 3.90
CA ARG A 122 -16.65 -22.74 4.07
C ARG A 122 -16.40 -21.78 5.25
N PRO A 123 -16.04 -22.27 6.47
CA PRO A 123 -15.80 -21.36 7.60
C PRO A 123 -14.67 -20.35 7.32
N LEU A 124 -13.58 -20.82 6.70
CA LEU A 124 -12.42 -20.01 6.35
C LEU A 124 -12.76 -18.96 5.29
N VAL A 125 -13.30 -19.38 4.15
CA VAL A 125 -13.50 -18.48 3.01
C VAL A 125 -14.63 -17.47 3.26
N TYR A 126 -15.66 -17.83 4.03
CA TYR A 126 -16.76 -16.91 4.36
C TYR A 126 -16.30 -15.87 5.38
N SER A 127 -15.55 -16.30 6.39
CA SER A 127 -15.01 -15.40 7.40
C SER A 127 -13.99 -14.43 6.78
N LEU A 128 -13.07 -14.93 5.93
CA LEU A 128 -12.14 -14.09 5.18
C LEU A 128 -12.88 -13.06 4.30
N ALA A 129 -13.89 -13.49 3.54
CA ALA A 129 -14.67 -12.58 2.70
C ALA A 129 -15.38 -11.48 3.52
N SER A 130 -15.92 -11.83 4.69
CA SER A 130 -16.52 -10.88 5.62
C SER A 130 -15.49 -9.88 6.16
N ARG A 131 -14.32 -10.37 6.60
CA ARG A 131 -13.22 -9.56 7.16
C ARG A 131 -12.60 -8.59 6.16
N ILE A 132 -12.58 -8.96 4.89
CA ILE A 132 -12.12 -8.08 3.81
C ILE A 132 -13.08 -6.91 3.64
N MET A 133 -14.38 -7.18 3.68
CA MET A 133 -15.40 -6.14 3.45
C MET A 133 -15.71 -5.29 4.69
N GLU A 134 -15.38 -5.79 5.88
CA GLU A 134 -15.70 -5.15 7.15
C GLU A 134 -15.37 -3.66 7.27
N PRO A 135 -14.16 -3.20 6.90
CA PRO A 135 -13.77 -1.80 7.06
C PRO A 135 -14.18 -0.89 5.88
N TYR A 136 -14.76 -1.44 4.82
CA TYR A 136 -15.09 -0.68 3.60
C TYR A 136 -16.53 -0.17 3.60
N GLU A 137 -16.73 1.00 3.03
CA GLU A 137 -18.06 1.55 2.77
C GLU A 137 -18.77 0.79 1.65
N PRO A 138 -20.11 0.80 1.57
CA PRO A 138 -20.86 -0.13 0.73
C PRO A 138 -20.84 0.28 -0.75
N HIS A 139 -20.29 1.44 -1.07
CA HIS A 139 -19.99 1.89 -2.43
C HIS A 139 -18.54 1.60 -2.84
N GLU A 140 -17.65 1.31 -1.89
CA GLU A 140 -16.26 0.99 -2.17
C GLU A 140 -16.12 -0.42 -2.74
N ARG A 141 -15.07 -0.60 -3.54
CA ARG A 141 -14.74 -1.90 -4.14
C ARG A 141 -13.25 -2.20 -4.01
N PRO A 142 -12.79 -2.79 -2.90
CA PRO A 142 -11.38 -3.09 -2.71
C PRO A 142 -10.83 -3.97 -3.83
N ARG A 143 -9.62 -3.64 -4.28
CA ARG A 143 -8.79 -4.47 -5.15
C ARG A 143 -8.06 -5.47 -4.27
N VAL A 144 -8.47 -6.73 -4.35
CA VAL A 144 -7.93 -7.82 -3.54
C VAL A 144 -6.97 -8.63 -4.38
N TRP A 145 -5.78 -8.88 -3.85
CA TRP A 145 -4.82 -9.82 -4.42
C TRP A 145 -4.62 -10.96 -3.44
N VAL A 146 -4.79 -12.19 -3.92
CA VAL A 146 -4.56 -13.42 -3.16
C VAL A 146 -3.30 -14.06 -3.74
N ASP A 147 -2.23 -14.04 -2.96
CA ASP A 147 -0.98 -14.69 -3.30
C ASP A 147 -1.00 -16.18 -2.90
N GLU A 148 0.14 -16.85 -3.01
CA GLU A 148 0.31 -18.24 -2.65
C GLU A 148 0.07 -18.51 -1.16
N ILE A 149 -0.28 -19.77 -0.92
CA ILE A 149 -0.44 -20.34 0.42
C ILE A 149 0.62 -21.42 0.56
N PHE A 150 1.42 -21.33 1.62
CA PHE A 150 2.60 -22.16 1.78
C PHE A 150 2.38 -23.29 2.79
N ASP A 151 3.06 -24.42 2.61
CA ASP A 151 3.23 -25.39 3.67
C ASP A 151 4.26 -24.88 4.72
N GLU A 152 4.48 -25.67 5.76
CA GLU A 152 5.46 -25.35 6.83
C GLU A 152 6.91 -25.27 6.36
N SER A 153 7.22 -25.87 5.22
CA SER A 153 8.54 -25.84 4.57
C SER A 153 8.66 -24.72 3.53
N GLY A 154 7.60 -23.93 3.33
CA GLY A 154 7.58 -22.83 2.39
C GLY A 154 7.26 -23.21 0.93
N ASN A 155 6.81 -24.44 0.68
CA ASN A 155 6.41 -24.90 -0.65
C ASN A 155 4.94 -24.57 -0.94
N VAL A 156 4.58 -24.55 -2.22
CA VAL A 156 3.19 -24.58 -2.68
C VAL A 156 2.85 -25.99 -3.13
N THR A 157 1.85 -26.60 -2.52
CA THR A 157 1.39 -27.96 -2.79
C THR A 157 0.11 -27.97 -3.62
N GLU A 158 -0.40 -29.15 -3.97
CA GLU A 158 -1.73 -29.26 -4.60
C GLU A 158 -2.84 -28.80 -3.64
N PHE A 159 -2.68 -29.07 -2.33
CA PHE A 159 -3.57 -28.54 -1.29
C PHE A 159 -3.54 -27.00 -1.24
N SER A 160 -2.35 -26.38 -1.29
CA SER A 160 -2.20 -24.92 -1.36
C SER A 160 -3.00 -24.32 -2.51
N ARG A 161 -2.87 -24.90 -3.71
CA ARG A 161 -3.58 -24.43 -4.91
C ARG A 161 -5.08 -24.62 -4.81
N ARG A 162 -5.53 -25.75 -4.26
CA ARG A 162 -6.95 -26.00 -4.03
C ARG A 162 -7.53 -24.95 -3.07
N LEU A 163 -6.87 -24.70 -1.94
CA LEU A 163 -7.31 -23.69 -0.98
C LEU A 163 -7.31 -22.28 -1.58
N LYS A 164 -6.25 -21.86 -2.27
CA LYS A 164 -6.20 -20.59 -3.00
C LYS A 164 -7.35 -20.48 -4.02
N GLY A 165 -7.61 -21.56 -4.76
CA GLY A 165 -8.71 -21.65 -5.72
C GLY A 165 -10.08 -21.45 -5.09
N GLU A 166 -10.33 -22.02 -3.91
CA GLU A 166 -11.59 -21.83 -3.17
C GLU A 166 -11.76 -20.39 -2.66
N ILE A 167 -10.66 -19.78 -2.20
CA ILE A 167 -10.65 -18.37 -1.80
C ILE A 167 -11.03 -17.49 -3.00
N LEU A 168 -10.33 -17.65 -4.13
CA LEU A 168 -10.57 -16.88 -5.35
C LEU A 168 -11.99 -17.09 -5.87
N TYR A 169 -12.46 -18.34 -5.91
CA TYR A 169 -13.82 -18.68 -6.34
C TYR A 169 -14.89 -18.00 -5.47
N THR A 170 -14.69 -17.98 -4.16
CA THR A 170 -15.60 -17.34 -3.20
C THR A 170 -15.59 -15.82 -3.37
N MET A 171 -14.42 -15.20 -3.47
CA MET A 171 -14.28 -13.75 -3.64
C MET A 171 -14.84 -13.25 -4.98
N ALA A 172 -14.67 -14.01 -6.06
CA ALA A 172 -15.17 -13.66 -7.39
C ALA A 172 -16.70 -13.54 -7.45
N GLN A 173 -17.42 -14.21 -6.54
CA GLN A 173 -18.88 -14.12 -6.45
C GLN A 173 -19.35 -12.78 -5.86
N LYS A 174 -18.48 -12.04 -5.16
CA LYS A 174 -18.84 -10.79 -4.47
C LYS A 174 -18.72 -9.60 -5.40
N ALA A 175 -19.85 -8.94 -5.69
CA ALA A 175 -19.90 -7.76 -6.56
C ALA A 175 -19.08 -6.55 -6.05
N GLN A 176 -18.77 -6.52 -4.74
CA GLN A 176 -17.99 -5.47 -4.10
C GLN A 176 -16.47 -5.75 -4.10
N ILE A 177 -16.01 -6.93 -4.49
CA ILE A 177 -14.58 -7.25 -4.55
C ILE A 177 -14.11 -7.16 -6.00
N ARG A 178 -12.91 -6.58 -6.22
CA ARG A 178 -12.20 -6.64 -7.50
C ARG A 178 -10.95 -7.48 -7.33
N LEU A 179 -10.92 -8.67 -7.92
CA LEU A 179 -9.72 -9.52 -7.90
C LEU A 179 -8.64 -8.95 -8.83
N ARG A 180 -7.39 -8.98 -8.36
CA ARG A 180 -6.19 -8.67 -9.13
C ARG A 180 -5.47 -9.98 -9.45
N GLU A 181 -5.55 -10.40 -10.70
CA GLU A 181 -4.90 -11.62 -11.22
C GLU A 181 -3.68 -11.29 -12.10
N ASP A 182 -3.46 -10.00 -12.38
CA ASP A 182 -2.40 -9.48 -13.24
C ASP A 182 -1.03 -9.37 -12.56
N LEU A 183 -0.96 -9.67 -11.26
CA LEU A 183 0.26 -9.63 -10.47
C LEU A 183 0.94 -11.00 -10.47
N PRO A 184 2.28 -11.06 -10.62
CA PRO A 184 3.00 -12.33 -10.69
C PRO A 184 2.81 -13.13 -9.40
N GLU A 185 2.48 -14.41 -9.56
CA GLU A 185 2.39 -15.39 -8.47
C GLU A 185 3.79 -15.71 -7.91
N GLY A 186 3.90 -15.86 -6.59
CA GLY A 186 5.11 -16.35 -5.94
C GLY A 186 5.84 -15.29 -5.13
N LEU A 187 5.23 -14.84 -4.05
CA LEU A 187 6.01 -14.28 -2.94
C LEU A 187 6.73 -15.41 -2.19
N SER A 188 7.75 -15.05 -1.42
CA SER A 188 8.44 -16.01 -0.56
C SER A 188 7.53 -16.34 0.64
N PRO A 189 7.55 -17.56 1.21
CA PRO A 189 6.95 -17.81 2.51
C PRO A 189 7.47 -16.78 3.51
N LEU A 190 6.57 -15.89 3.89
CA LEU A 190 6.91 -14.58 4.45
C LEU A 190 7.77 -14.71 5.72
N GLY A 191 9.07 -14.46 5.58
CA GLY A 191 9.92 -13.99 6.67
C GLY A 191 9.58 -12.53 6.97
N ALA A 192 9.58 -12.15 8.25
CA ALA A 192 9.05 -10.88 8.73
C ALA A 192 9.56 -9.62 7.98
N SER A 193 10.80 -9.59 7.47
CA SER A 193 11.38 -8.41 6.80
C SER A 193 11.14 -8.31 5.29
N GLU A 194 10.97 -9.44 4.60
CA GLU A 194 10.67 -9.45 3.14
C GLU A 194 9.19 -9.21 2.89
N ALA A 195 8.36 -9.68 3.82
CA ALA A 195 6.92 -9.47 3.79
C ALA A 195 6.53 -8.00 3.67
N ASP A 196 7.13 -7.13 4.48
CA ASP A 196 6.77 -5.71 4.52
C ASP A 196 7.07 -5.01 3.18
N ARG A 197 8.18 -5.35 2.51
CA ARG A 197 8.53 -4.78 1.21
C ARG A 197 7.60 -5.25 0.09
N GLU A 198 7.26 -6.52 0.08
CA GLU A 198 6.40 -7.11 -0.94
C GLU A 198 4.95 -6.63 -0.78
N ILE A 199 4.47 -6.50 0.46
CA ILE A 199 3.19 -5.88 0.79
C ILE A 199 3.18 -4.41 0.35
N GLU A 200 4.24 -3.64 0.66
CA GLU A 200 4.39 -2.27 0.17
C GLU A 200 4.36 -2.19 -1.36
N GLU A 201 5.04 -3.11 -2.05
CA GLU A 201 5.07 -3.14 -3.51
C GLU A 201 3.68 -3.46 -4.09
N ALA A 202 2.96 -4.41 -3.49
CA ALA A 202 1.59 -4.72 -3.85
C ALA A 202 0.69 -3.47 -3.72
N PHE A 203 0.80 -2.75 -2.61
CA PHE A 203 0.05 -1.51 -2.40
C PHE A 203 0.43 -0.41 -3.40
N ARG A 204 1.72 -0.28 -3.74
CA ARG A 204 2.17 0.64 -4.81
C ARG A 204 1.62 0.26 -6.18
N LYS A 205 1.39 -1.03 -6.44
CA LYS A 205 0.73 -1.54 -7.67
C LYS A 205 -0.80 -1.43 -7.62
N GLY A 206 -1.34 -0.77 -6.61
CA GLY A 206 -2.78 -0.53 -6.47
C GLY A 206 -3.54 -1.78 -6.02
N VAL A 207 -2.96 -2.56 -5.12
CA VAL A 207 -3.72 -3.52 -4.30
C VAL A 207 -4.21 -2.77 -3.06
N ASP A 208 -5.46 -2.97 -2.70
CA ASP A 208 -6.04 -2.39 -1.48
C ASP A 208 -5.99 -3.41 -0.32
N VAL A 209 -6.18 -4.71 -0.65
CA VAL A 209 -6.07 -5.82 0.30
C VAL A 209 -5.21 -6.93 -0.27
N PHE A 210 -4.18 -7.32 0.48
CA PHE A 210 -3.28 -8.40 0.16
C PHE A 210 -3.54 -9.60 1.09
N VAL A 211 -3.66 -10.80 0.53
CA VAL A 211 -3.96 -12.04 1.27
C VAL A 211 -2.95 -13.12 0.90
N THR A 212 -2.48 -13.85 1.91
CA THR A 212 -1.59 -15.01 1.78
C THR A 212 -1.85 -15.95 2.97
N GLY A 213 -1.19 -17.11 3.00
CA GLY A 213 -1.31 -17.98 4.15
C GLY A 213 -0.18 -18.99 4.29
N LEU A 214 -0.17 -19.64 5.44
CA LEU A 214 0.67 -20.78 5.74
C LEU A 214 -0.21 -21.87 6.34
N TYR A 215 0.08 -23.13 6.06
CA TYR A 215 -0.53 -24.25 6.78
C TYR A 215 0.52 -25.23 7.26
N LYS A 216 0.19 -25.95 8.33
CA LYS A 216 0.99 -27.06 8.85
C LYS A 216 0.09 -28.24 9.17
N THR A 217 0.66 -29.44 9.13
CA THR A 217 -0.07 -30.68 9.39
C THR A 217 0.33 -31.21 10.76
N SER A 218 -0.65 -31.45 11.63
CA SER A 218 -0.44 -31.93 13.00
C SER A 218 -1.38 -33.12 13.25
N GLY A 219 -0.87 -34.34 13.02
CA GLY A 219 -1.70 -35.54 13.04
C GLY A 219 -2.80 -35.50 11.98
N ASP A 220 -4.05 -35.68 12.41
CA ASP A 220 -5.24 -35.69 11.55
C ASP A 220 -5.81 -34.28 11.29
N LEU A 221 -5.03 -33.23 11.58
CA LEU A 221 -5.45 -31.83 11.46
C LEU A 221 -4.50 -31.03 10.57
N ILE A 222 -5.08 -30.16 9.75
CA ILE A 222 -4.40 -29.10 9.02
C ILE A 222 -4.70 -27.79 9.73
N GLU A 223 -3.68 -27.16 10.29
CA GLU A 223 -3.77 -25.83 10.86
C GLU A 223 -3.43 -24.81 9.77
N VAL A 224 -4.40 -24.02 9.34
CA VAL A 224 -4.27 -23.00 8.31
C VAL A 224 -4.27 -21.61 8.95
N GLU A 225 -3.24 -20.82 8.71
CA GLU A 225 -3.16 -19.41 9.05
C GLU A 225 -3.24 -18.56 7.78
N ILE A 226 -4.32 -17.78 7.64
CA ILE A 226 -4.45 -16.77 6.59
C ILE A 226 -4.02 -15.41 7.16
N ARG A 227 -3.15 -14.71 6.44
CA ARG A 227 -2.74 -13.34 6.74
C ARG A 227 -3.38 -12.39 5.74
N LYS A 228 -4.12 -11.41 6.25
CA LYS A 228 -4.75 -10.34 5.48
C LYS A 228 -4.03 -9.04 5.84
N TYR A 229 -3.61 -8.28 4.84
CA TYR A 229 -3.05 -6.95 5.00
C TYR A 229 -3.87 -5.95 4.21
N ASP A 230 -4.31 -4.89 4.87
CA ASP A 230 -5.09 -3.81 4.28
C ASP A 230 -4.25 -2.52 4.26
N ALA A 231 -4.20 -1.86 3.11
CA ALA A 231 -3.42 -0.65 2.92
C ALA A 231 -3.84 0.52 3.85
N ARG A 232 -5.08 0.51 4.34
CA ARG A 232 -5.67 1.57 5.18
C ARG A 232 -5.98 1.09 6.59
N HIS A 233 -6.17 -0.22 6.80
CA HIS A 233 -6.70 -0.77 8.04
C HIS A 233 -5.78 -1.79 8.73
N GLY A 234 -4.56 -1.99 8.23
CA GLY A 234 -3.54 -2.81 8.87
C GLY A 234 -3.66 -4.31 8.61
N GLY A 235 -2.91 -5.11 9.38
CA GLY A 235 -2.81 -6.57 9.24
C GLY A 235 -3.69 -7.34 10.22
N GLU A 236 -4.25 -8.46 9.78
CA GLU A 236 -5.04 -9.41 10.57
C GLU A 236 -4.59 -10.85 10.27
N ARG A 237 -4.63 -11.72 11.29
CA ARG A 237 -4.38 -13.17 11.14
C ARG A 237 -5.66 -13.94 11.45
N LEU A 238 -5.97 -14.92 10.61
CA LEU A 238 -7.13 -15.80 10.76
C LEU A 238 -6.64 -17.24 10.80
N SER A 239 -6.94 -17.94 11.89
CA SER A 239 -6.52 -19.32 12.11
C SER A 239 -7.71 -20.27 12.00
N TYR A 240 -7.54 -21.36 11.26
CA TYR A 240 -8.55 -22.40 11.07
C TYR A 240 -7.93 -23.78 11.19
N THR A 241 -8.76 -24.75 11.57
CA THR A 241 -8.37 -26.15 11.62
C THR A 241 -9.29 -26.96 10.72
N ILE A 242 -8.70 -27.83 9.90
CA ILE A 242 -9.40 -28.68 8.94
C ILE A 242 -8.99 -30.12 9.21
N HIS A 243 -9.94 -31.06 9.22
CA HIS A 243 -9.60 -32.48 9.34
C HIS A 243 -8.98 -33.01 8.05
N VAL A 244 -7.85 -33.72 8.21
CA VAL A 244 -7.16 -34.45 7.14
C VAL A 244 -7.96 -35.71 6.83
N ASP A 245 -8.69 -35.75 5.71
CA ASP A 245 -9.35 -36.99 5.27
C ASP A 245 -8.63 -37.58 4.05
N ARG A 246 -8.65 -36.86 2.93
CA ARG A 246 -8.09 -37.28 1.62
C ARG A 246 -6.98 -36.35 1.14
N GLU A 247 -6.69 -35.31 1.91
CA GLU A 247 -5.76 -34.25 1.56
C GLU A 247 -4.29 -34.66 1.72
N ALA A 248 -4.00 -35.81 2.36
CA ALA A 248 -2.63 -36.28 2.56
C ALA A 248 -1.83 -36.41 1.26
N GLU A 249 -2.48 -36.90 0.19
CA GLU A 249 -1.85 -36.98 -1.14
C GLU A 249 -1.57 -35.58 -1.71
N GLU A 250 -2.56 -34.67 -1.64
CA GLU A 250 -2.44 -33.29 -2.14
C GLU A 250 -1.39 -32.47 -1.37
N ILE A 251 -1.26 -32.70 -0.06
CA ILE A 251 -0.25 -32.07 0.80
C ILE A 251 1.14 -32.57 0.43
N SER A 252 1.29 -33.86 0.10
CA SER A 252 2.59 -34.43 -0.25
C SER A 252 3.13 -33.99 -1.62
N LYS A 253 2.24 -33.53 -2.50
CA LYS A 253 2.57 -33.20 -3.89
C LYS A 253 2.93 -31.73 -4.02
N VAL A 254 4.23 -31.45 -3.96
CA VAL A 254 4.79 -30.12 -4.19
C VAL A 254 4.62 -29.72 -5.65
N VAL A 255 3.97 -28.57 -5.87
CA VAL A 255 3.73 -27.99 -7.19
C VAL A 255 4.73 -26.87 -7.49
N LEU A 256 5.04 -26.03 -6.50
CA LEU A 256 6.15 -25.08 -6.55
C LEU A 256 7.02 -25.30 -5.31
N PRO A 257 8.26 -25.79 -5.46
CA PRO A 257 9.15 -25.94 -4.31
C PRO A 257 9.56 -24.57 -3.79
N PHE A 258 9.82 -24.50 -2.49
CA PHE A 258 10.43 -23.33 -1.87
C PHE A 258 11.71 -22.97 -2.63
N ARG A 259 11.80 -21.71 -3.03
CA ARG A 259 13.02 -21.13 -3.55
C ARG A 259 13.44 -20.07 -2.57
N GLU A 260 14.54 -20.31 -1.87
CA GLU A 260 15.20 -19.28 -1.08
C GLU A 260 15.57 -18.15 -2.06
N ARG A 261 14.82 -17.04 -1.97
CA ARG A 261 15.24 -15.83 -2.65
C ARG A 261 16.50 -15.37 -1.94
N GLU A 262 17.56 -15.12 -2.70
CA GLU A 262 18.75 -14.47 -2.16
C GLU A 262 18.29 -13.18 -1.48
N ARG A 263 18.30 -13.17 -0.15
CA ARG A 263 18.06 -11.97 0.65
C ARG A 263 19.05 -10.95 0.12
N LYS A 264 18.55 -9.90 -0.55
CA LYS A 264 19.41 -8.83 -1.03
C LYS A 264 20.06 -8.21 0.19
N ALA A 265 21.31 -8.58 0.44
CA ALA A 265 22.02 -8.16 1.63
C ALA A 265 22.03 -6.63 1.67
N LEU A 266 21.55 -6.07 2.77
CA LEU A 266 21.45 -4.64 2.95
C LEU A 266 22.78 -4.10 3.44
N VAL A 267 23.11 -2.90 2.98
CA VAL A 267 24.33 -2.20 3.30
C VAL A 267 23.95 -0.85 3.92
N GLY A 268 24.43 -0.63 5.14
CA GLY A 268 24.29 0.65 5.83
C GLY A 268 25.17 1.71 5.16
N VAL A 269 24.56 2.78 4.66
CA VAL A 269 25.23 3.91 4.04
C VAL A 269 24.97 5.18 4.84
N LYS A 270 26.05 5.82 5.29
CA LYS A 270 26.03 7.13 5.94
C LYS A 270 26.19 8.22 4.89
N VAL A 271 25.21 9.10 4.74
CA VAL A 271 25.26 10.23 3.81
C VAL A 271 25.59 11.49 4.61
N VAL A 272 26.67 12.17 4.23
CA VAL A 272 27.16 13.39 4.88
C VAL A 272 27.13 14.53 3.88
N ARG A 273 26.40 15.59 4.22
CA ARG A 273 26.35 16.84 3.45
C ARG A 273 27.27 17.87 4.07
N MET A 274 28.08 18.53 3.25
CA MET A 274 28.96 19.63 3.65
C MET A 274 28.79 20.79 2.69
N GLU A 275 28.56 21.98 3.22
CA GLU A 275 28.29 23.16 2.42
C GLU A 275 29.26 24.28 2.68
N LYS A 276 29.74 24.90 1.61
CA LYS A 276 30.60 26.05 1.66
C LYS A 276 29.95 27.20 0.91
N GLY A 277 29.64 28.25 1.67
CA GLY A 277 29.32 29.56 1.13
C GLY A 277 30.61 30.36 0.93
N PHE A 278 30.53 31.45 0.19
CA PHE A 278 31.63 32.38 0.01
C PHE A 278 31.14 33.83 0.01
N VAL A 279 32.02 34.73 0.44
CA VAL A 279 31.81 36.18 0.49
C VAL A 279 32.60 36.79 -0.68
N PRO A 280 31.95 37.26 -1.75
CA PRO A 280 32.64 37.83 -2.90
C PRO A 280 33.32 39.17 -2.56
N LYS A 281 34.49 39.41 -3.13
CA LYS A 281 35.11 40.75 -3.14
C LYS A 281 34.34 41.71 -4.04
N ALA A 282 34.56 43.01 -3.87
CA ALA A 282 33.87 44.04 -4.66
C ALA A 282 34.06 43.89 -6.19
N SER A 283 35.26 43.47 -6.63
CA SER A 283 35.54 43.18 -8.05
C SER A 283 34.78 41.94 -8.54
N GLU A 284 34.88 40.83 -7.80
CA GLU A 284 34.19 39.56 -8.10
C GLU A 284 32.67 39.73 -8.12
N LYS A 285 32.12 40.57 -7.24
CA LYS A 285 30.68 40.86 -7.18
C LYS A 285 30.17 41.40 -8.52
N ARG A 286 30.94 42.25 -9.21
CA ARG A 286 30.56 42.78 -10.54
C ARG A 286 30.52 41.68 -11.59
N GLU A 287 31.51 40.79 -11.59
CA GLU A 287 31.58 39.65 -12.50
C GLU A 287 30.44 38.66 -12.27
N ILE A 288 30.13 38.38 -11.00
CA ILE A 288 29.03 37.51 -10.59
C ILE A 288 27.68 38.07 -11.06
N ILE A 289 27.45 39.37 -10.86
CA ILE A 289 26.24 40.05 -11.34
C ILE A 289 26.13 39.92 -12.86
N ALA A 290 27.21 40.20 -13.60
CA ALA A 290 27.22 40.08 -15.06
C ALA A 290 26.97 38.64 -15.53
N TYR A 291 27.57 37.66 -14.84
CA TYR A 291 27.40 36.24 -15.13
C TYR A 291 25.96 35.77 -14.92
N GLU A 292 25.32 36.15 -13.80
CA GLU A 292 23.93 35.76 -13.52
C GLU A 292 22.92 36.51 -14.39
N ALA A 293 23.18 37.79 -14.69
CA ALA A 293 22.29 38.58 -15.53
C ALA A 293 22.26 38.09 -16.98
N GLN A 294 23.36 37.52 -17.51
CA GLN A 294 23.48 37.07 -18.91
C GLN A 294 23.01 38.13 -19.93
N GLY A 295 23.21 39.41 -19.62
CA GLY A 295 22.79 40.53 -20.46
C GLY A 295 21.39 41.10 -20.15
N ASP A 296 20.66 40.58 -19.16
CA ASP A 296 19.39 41.17 -18.68
C ASP A 296 19.67 42.45 -17.85
N PRO A 297 19.27 43.64 -18.35
CA PRO A 297 19.53 44.90 -17.67
C PRO A 297 18.71 45.07 -16.37
N PHE A 298 17.53 44.44 -16.27
CA PHE A 298 16.70 44.51 -15.08
C PHE A 298 17.27 43.66 -13.95
N LEU A 299 17.65 42.42 -14.26
CA LEU A 299 18.28 41.52 -13.28
C LEU A 299 19.64 42.07 -12.81
N GLN A 300 20.42 42.63 -13.74
CA GLN A 300 21.68 43.29 -13.41
C GLN A 300 21.49 44.46 -12.45
N LYS A 301 20.52 45.35 -12.72
CA LYS A 301 20.21 46.48 -11.84
C LYS A 301 19.71 46.00 -10.47
N PHE A 302 18.82 45.02 -10.45
CA PHE A 302 18.27 44.43 -9.21
C PHE A 302 19.39 43.87 -8.33
N LEU A 303 20.25 42.99 -8.86
CA LEU A 303 21.34 42.39 -8.10
C LEU A 303 22.35 43.44 -7.61
N ALA A 304 22.65 44.46 -8.41
CA ALA A 304 23.52 45.56 -8.01
C ALA A 304 22.97 46.34 -6.80
N THR A 305 21.65 46.53 -6.72
CA THR A 305 20.99 47.25 -5.61
C THR A 305 20.60 46.36 -4.42
N SER A 306 20.54 45.03 -4.60
CA SER A 306 20.01 44.08 -3.61
C SER A 306 20.85 43.92 -2.33
N GLY A 307 22.04 44.54 -2.25
CA GLY A 307 22.86 44.48 -1.06
C GLY A 307 23.56 43.13 -0.78
N PHE A 308 23.40 42.11 -1.64
CA PHE A 308 23.96 40.79 -1.35
C PHE A 308 25.49 40.82 -1.13
N ASN A 309 25.95 40.09 -0.14
CA ASN A 309 27.37 39.95 0.23
C ASN A 309 27.74 38.51 0.58
N VAL A 310 26.80 37.57 0.55
CA VAL A 310 27.04 36.14 0.75
C VAL A 310 26.44 35.36 -0.42
N VAL A 311 27.17 34.38 -0.93
CA VAL A 311 26.66 33.41 -1.89
C VAL A 311 26.80 32.02 -1.30
N ALA A 312 25.69 31.29 -1.17
CA ALA A 312 25.65 29.97 -0.53
C ALA A 312 24.74 29.00 -1.28
N PRO A 313 24.88 27.68 -1.06
CA PRO A 313 23.99 26.70 -1.69
C PRO A 313 22.54 26.90 -1.25
N ARG A 314 21.61 26.80 -2.19
CA ARG A 314 20.16 26.80 -1.97
C ARG A 314 19.52 25.67 -2.75
N ASP A 315 18.35 25.20 -2.33
CA ASP A 315 17.58 24.14 -2.97
C ASP A 315 18.40 22.86 -3.20
N VAL A 316 19.24 22.51 -2.24
CA VAL A 316 20.10 21.32 -2.34
C VAL A 316 19.23 20.07 -2.31
N LYS A 317 19.40 19.21 -3.31
CA LYS A 317 18.73 17.92 -3.42
C LYS A 317 19.76 16.82 -3.55
N ILE A 318 19.68 15.83 -2.67
CA ILE A 318 20.43 14.57 -2.80
C ILE A 318 19.44 13.49 -3.20
N LEU A 319 19.75 12.80 -4.29
CA LEU A 319 18.94 11.73 -4.87
C LEU A 319 19.74 10.44 -4.81
N ILE A 320 19.14 9.38 -4.25
CA ILE A 320 19.65 8.01 -4.35
C ILE A 320 18.58 7.19 -5.08
N ASP A 321 18.94 6.61 -6.22
CA ASP A 321 18.03 5.88 -7.11
C ASP A 321 16.75 6.65 -7.44
N ASN A 322 16.93 7.94 -7.75
CA ASN A 322 15.87 8.91 -8.04
C ASN A 322 14.92 9.24 -6.87
N LYS A 323 15.22 8.80 -5.64
CA LYS A 323 14.48 9.19 -4.44
C LYS A 323 15.20 10.32 -3.70
N ILE A 324 14.47 11.36 -3.29
CA ILE A 324 15.02 12.48 -2.52
C ILE A 324 15.34 11.98 -1.10
N VAL A 325 16.56 12.27 -0.67
CA VAL A 325 17.07 11.91 0.66
C VAL A 325 17.20 13.20 1.49
N PRO A 326 16.47 13.34 2.61
CA PRO A 326 16.43 14.56 3.40
C PRO A 326 17.67 14.65 4.31
N VAL A 327 18.82 14.95 3.73
CA VAL A 327 20.08 15.12 4.48
C VAL A 327 20.24 16.57 4.90
N GLU A 328 20.28 16.79 6.21
CA GLU A 328 20.58 18.09 6.80
C GLU A 328 22.08 18.40 6.73
N SER A 329 22.44 19.69 6.77
CA SER A 329 23.81 20.18 6.58
C SER A 329 24.79 19.72 7.67
N GLU A 330 24.29 19.31 8.84
CA GLU A 330 25.10 18.99 10.03
C GLU A 330 24.81 17.59 10.60
N ASN A 331 23.69 16.97 10.22
CA ASN A 331 23.29 15.65 10.68
C ASN A 331 23.44 14.62 9.55
N PRO A 332 24.39 13.68 9.67
CA PRO A 332 24.50 12.58 8.73
C PRO A 332 23.22 11.74 8.72
N LEU A 333 22.76 11.34 7.54
CA LEU A 333 21.63 10.42 7.43
C LEU A 333 22.13 9.00 7.21
N HIS A 334 21.58 8.05 7.95
CA HIS A 334 21.80 6.63 7.72
C HIS A 334 20.69 6.07 6.83
N VAL A 335 21.06 5.48 5.69
CA VAL A 335 20.14 4.83 4.76
C VAL A 335 20.56 3.38 4.55
N GLN A 336 19.59 2.49 4.37
CA GLN A 336 19.82 1.09 4.01
C GLN A 336 19.63 0.93 2.50
N LEU A 337 20.69 0.54 1.80
CA LEU A 337 20.67 0.28 0.37
C LEU A 337 20.91 -1.21 0.11
N GLU A 338 20.45 -1.72 -1.03
CA GLU A 338 20.73 -3.09 -1.45
C GLU A 338 22.20 -3.22 -1.88
N LYS A 339 22.78 -4.41 -1.89
CA LYS A 339 24.03 -4.64 -2.65
C LYS A 339 23.74 -4.46 -4.13
N GLY A 340 24.65 -3.79 -4.85
CA GLY A 340 24.51 -3.52 -6.28
C GLY A 340 24.91 -2.10 -6.69
N THR A 341 24.51 -1.70 -7.89
CA THR A 341 24.82 -0.38 -8.44
C THR A 341 23.72 0.62 -8.12
N HIS A 342 24.08 1.69 -7.44
CA HIS A 342 23.18 2.79 -7.07
C HIS A 342 23.56 4.07 -7.80
N ARG A 343 22.55 4.84 -8.20
CA ARG A 343 22.75 6.16 -8.78
C ARG A 343 22.62 7.21 -7.70
N ILE A 344 23.71 7.94 -7.44
CA ILE A 344 23.71 9.07 -6.52
C ILE A 344 23.83 10.36 -7.33
N ALA A 345 22.82 11.21 -7.25
CA ALA A 345 22.83 12.53 -7.85
C ALA A 345 22.67 13.61 -6.80
N ILE A 346 23.32 14.73 -7.00
CA ILE A 346 23.16 15.91 -6.17
C ILE A 346 22.99 17.13 -7.06
N SER A 347 22.11 18.02 -6.64
CA SER A 347 21.96 19.31 -7.29
C SER A 347 21.76 20.43 -6.29
N PHE A 348 22.08 21.65 -6.72
CA PHE A 348 21.82 22.87 -5.97
C PHE A 348 21.74 24.09 -6.90
N ARG A 349 21.21 25.18 -6.38
CA ARG A 349 21.23 26.51 -7.00
C ARG A 349 22.04 27.46 -6.13
N ARG A 350 22.66 28.48 -6.71
CA ARG A 350 23.30 29.54 -5.94
C ARG A 350 22.24 30.46 -5.35
N GLY A 351 22.22 30.60 -4.03
CA GLY A 351 21.46 31.62 -3.33
C GLY A 351 22.35 32.83 -3.03
N TYR A 352 21.79 34.02 -3.16
CA TYR A 352 22.43 35.30 -2.88
C TYR A 352 21.76 35.88 -1.66
N PHE A 353 22.55 36.19 -0.63
CA PHE A 353 22.05 36.57 0.66
C PHE A 353 22.65 37.89 1.15
N GLN A 354 21.89 38.58 1.99
CA GLN A 354 22.28 39.82 2.64
C GLN A 354 22.67 39.53 4.09
N ASP A 355 23.93 39.82 4.42
CA ASP A 355 24.62 39.74 5.72
C ASP A 355 24.74 38.32 6.33
N SER A 356 23.65 37.56 6.36
CA SER A 356 23.60 36.17 6.83
C SER A 356 22.93 35.25 5.80
N ARG A 357 22.88 33.95 6.05
CA ARG A 357 22.14 32.98 5.20
C ARG A 357 20.62 33.03 5.41
N ASP A 358 20.10 33.94 6.23
CA ASP A 358 18.68 33.99 6.58
C ASP A 358 17.86 34.78 5.55
N VAL A 359 18.45 35.82 4.96
CA VAL A 359 17.77 36.72 4.03
C VAL A 359 18.28 36.49 2.61
N CYS A 360 17.62 35.59 1.88
CA CYS A 360 17.96 35.32 0.49
C CYS A 360 17.25 36.30 -0.46
N VAL A 361 18.02 37.14 -1.13
CA VAL A 361 17.52 38.19 -2.04
C VAL A 361 17.33 37.70 -3.46
N PHE A 362 18.08 36.67 -3.87
CA PHE A 362 17.97 36.08 -5.21
C PHE A 362 18.40 34.61 -5.19
N THR A 363 17.79 33.81 -6.07
CA THR A 363 18.21 32.42 -6.32
C THR A 363 18.50 32.28 -7.80
N SER A 364 19.69 31.80 -8.14
CA SER A 364 20.10 31.56 -9.52
C SER A 364 19.11 30.63 -10.21
N LEU A 365 18.83 30.93 -11.48
CA LEU A 365 18.02 30.07 -12.35
C LEU A 365 18.79 28.81 -12.76
N LYS A 366 20.13 28.84 -12.70
CA LYS A 366 20.98 27.73 -13.10
C LYS A 366 21.10 26.71 -11.98
N GLU A 367 20.57 25.53 -12.22
CA GLU A 367 20.81 24.36 -11.37
C GLU A 367 22.15 23.72 -11.73
N ILE A 368 22.97 23.49 -10.72
CA ILE A 368 24.23 22.78 -10.83
C ILE A 368 23.99 21.37 -10.33
N ARG A 369 24.34 20.37 -11.17
CA ARG A 369 24.10 18.96 -10.87
C ARG A 369 25.35 18.13 -11.11
N LYS A 370 25.56 17.12 -10.27
CA LYS A 370 26.55 16.07 -10.46
C LYS A 370 25.95 14.72 -10.12
N GLU A 371 26.38 13.68 -10.81
CA GLU A 371 25.93 12.32 -10.58
C GLU A 371 27.07 11.32 -10.69
N ILE A 372 26.96 10.23 -9.94
CA ILE A 372 27.87 9.09 -9.96
C ILE A 372 27.07 7.79 -9.86
N LEU A 373 27.67 6.71 -10.35
CA LEU A 373 27.25 5.36 -10.07
C LEU A 373 28.17 4.78 -9.00
N VAL A 374 27.58 4.15 -7.99
CA VAL A 374 28.29 3.57 -6.85
C VAL A 374 27.94 2.10 -6.78
N GLU A 375 28.95 1.24 -6.75
CA GLU A 375 28.77 -0.20 -6.64
C GLU A 375 29.04 -0.64 -5.20
N LEU A 376 28.01 -1.18 -4.53
CA LEU A 376 28.05 -1.68 -3.17
C LEU A 376 28.11 -3.22 -3.21
N LYS A 377 29.33 -3.78 -3.22
CA LYS A 377 29.53 -5.24 -3.34
C LYS A 377 29.71 -5.95 -2.00
N GLU A 378 30.42 -5.31 -1.08
CA GLU A 378 30.82 -5.93 0.19
C GLU A 378 30.04 -5.35 1.36
N GLU A 379 29.87 -6.16 2.41
CA GLU A 379 29.40 -5.66 3.70
C GLU A 379 30.46 -4.73 4.32
N GLY A 380 29.96 -3.66 4.95
CA GLY A 380 30.78 -2.66 5.61
C GLY A 380 30.11 -1.28 5.58
N PRO A 381 30.53 -0.37 6.47
CA PRO A 381 29.98 0.97 6.49
C PRO A 381 30.49 1.77 5.29
N TYR A 382 29.57 2.18 4.41
CA TYR A 382 29.87 3.14 3.35
C TYR A 382 29.53 4.54 3.83
N THR A 383 30.37 5.51 3.50
CA THR A 383 30.09 6.93 3.72
C THR A 383 30.10 7.65 2.39
N VAL A 384 28.96 8.22 2.02
CA VAL A 384 28.83 9.13 0.87
C VAL A 384 29.01 10.55 1.39
N ILE A 385 30.10 11.20 0.99
CA ILE A 385 30.41 12.57 1.37
C ILE A 385 30.10 13.46 0.17
N THR A 386 29.15 14.37 0.36
CA THR A 386 28.78 15.37 -0.64
C THR A 386 29.27 16.74 -0.19
N ARG A 387 30.25 17.32 -0.89
CA ARG A 387 30.72 18.70 -0.66
C ARG A 387 30.18 19.60 -1.74
N ILE A 388 29.54 20.69 -1.33
CA ILE A 388 28.94 21.69 -2.21
C ILE A 388 29.65 23.02 -1.96
N ASP A 389 30.22 23.60 -3.01
CA ASP A 389 30.86 24.90 -2.98
C ASP A 389 30.07 25.86 -3.88
N ALA A 390 29.46 26.88 -3.27
CA ALA A 390 28.67 27.86 -4.01
C ALA A 390 29.53 28.83 -4.84
N SER A 391 30.85 28.82 -4.71
CA SER A 391 31.76 29.63 -5.52
C SER A 391 31.74 29.24 -7.00
N PHE A 392 32.32 30.11 -7.83
CA PHE A 392 32.37 29.96 -9.28
C PHE A 392 33.56 29.09 -9.75
N VAL A 393 33.97 28.13 -8.92
CA VAL A 393 35.00 27.14 -9.26
C VAL A 393 34.52 26.16 -10.34
N LYS A 394 35.47 25.52 -11.03
CA LYS A 394 35.21 24.59 -12.14
C LYS A 394 34.40 23.36 -11.73
N ASP A 395 34.62 22.83 -10.51
CA ASP A 395 33.92 21.66 -9.98
C ASP A 395 33.27 21.99 -8.62
N PRO A 396 32.09 22.62 -8.63
CA PRO A 396 31.41 23.12 -7.42
C PRO A 396 30.78 21.99 -6.57
N ILE A 397 30.77 20.75 -7.05
CA ILE A 397 30.24 19.61 -6.32
C ILE A 397 31.30 18.50 -6.29
N THR A 398 31.71 18.09 -5.09
CA THR A 398 32.51 16.87 -4.92
C THR A 398 31.66 15.78 -4.30
N LEU A 399 31.55 14.64 -4.99
CA LEU A 399 30.96 13.41 -4.47
C LEU A 399 32.07 12.41 -4.21
N ALA A 400 32.20 11.93 -2.98
CA ALA A 400 33.20 10.92 -2.62
C ALA A 400 32.52 9.80 -1.84
N VAL A 401 32.78 8.56 -2.23
CA VAL A 401 32.34 7.38 -1.49
C VAL A 401 33.55 6.79 -0.79
N ARG A 402 33.46 6.61 0.53
CA ARG A 402 34.50 5.99 1.33
C ARG A 402 33.94 4.74 1.98
N ARG A 403 34.74 3.67 2.00
CA ARG A 403 34.51 2.53 2.87
C ARG A 403 35.20 2.80 4.20
N GLY A 404 34.46 2.78 5.30
CA GLY A 404 35.03 2.88 6.63
C GLY A 404 35.71 1.56 6.99
N VAL A 405 37.01 1.60 7.27
CA VAL A 405 37.63 0.57 8.11
C VAL A 405 37.43 1.08 9.53
N GLU A 406 36.47 0.52 10.27
CA GLU A 406 36.37 0.79 11.71
C GLU A 406 37.63 0.24 12.37
N ARG A 407 38.59 1.12 12.66
CA ARG A 407 39.48 0.88 13.79
C ARG A 407 38.68 1.31 15.00
N GLU A 408 38.03 0.34 15.66
CA GLU A 408 37.52 0.54 17.01
C GLU A 408 38.65 1.14 17.86
N ARG A 409 38.52 2.40 18.24
CA ARG A 409 39.25 2.89 19.42
C ARG A 409 38.56 2.23 20.59
N MET A 410 39.16 1.15 21.11
CA MET A 410 38.79 0.61 22.41
C MET A 410 38.86 1.76 23.41
N VAL A 411 37.70 2.24 23.87
CA VAL A 411 37.63 3.12 25.01
C VAL A 411 37.88 2.22 26.21
N LEU A 412 39.13 2.21 26.71
CA LEU A 412 39.43 1.67 28.04
C LEU A 412 38.66 2.55 29.03
N ARG A 413 37.56 2.01 29.59
CA ARG A 413 36.97 2.56 30.80
C ARG A 413 37.84 2.11 31.96
N GLU A 414 38.38 3.06 32.74
CA GLU A 414 38.93 2.76 34.06
C GLU A 414 37.84 2.13 34.92
N ILE A 415 38.13 0.96 35.47
CA ILE A 415 37.35 0.39 36.56
C ILE A 415 37.91 1.04 37.83
N MET A 416 37.10 1.89 38.48
CA MET A 416 37.41 2.30 39.84
C MET A 416 37.07 1.13 40.76
N GLU A 417 38.09 0.50 41.35
CA GLU A 417 37.91 -0.36 42.52
C GLU A 417 37.49 0.54 43.70
N GLU A 418 36.24 0.41 44.14
CA GLU A 418 35.84 0.89 45.44
C GLU A 418 36.54 0.03 46.50
N THR A 419 37.60 0.58 47.10
CA THR A 419 38.11 0.07 48.38
C THR A 419 37.02 0.22 49.43
N LEU A 420 36.43 -0.90 49.84
CA LEU A 420 35.67 -1.01 51.08
C LEU A 420 36.58 -0.60 52.25
N ASP A 421 36.27 0.56 52.84
CA ASP A 421 36.77 0.93 54.15
C ASP A 421 36.09 0.02 55.18
N ASP A 422 36.82 -1.00 55.65
CA ASP A 422 36.47 -1.79 56.83
C ASP A 422 36.69 -0.92 58.09
N THR A 423 35.69 -0.11 58.45
CA THR A 423 35.59 0.42 59.81
C THR A 423 35.00 -0.65 60.73
N VAL A 424 35.90 -1.38 61.39
CA VAL A 424 35.58 -2.24 62.54
C VAL A 424 35.24 -1.35 63.74
N GLU A 425 33.97 -1.23 64.08
CA GLU A 425 33.54 -0.71 65.38
C GLU A 425 33.79 -1.77 66.47
N LEU A 426 34.81 -1.53 67.32
CA LEU A 426 34.98 -2.24 68.58
C LEU A 426 34.27 -1.47 69.69
N PHE A 427 33.16 -2.04 70.18
CA PHE A 427 32.52 -1.64 71.42
C PHE A 427 33.49 -1.79 72.61
N ARG A 428 33.42 -0.83 73.53
CA ARG A 428 33.89 -0.99 74.91
C ARG A 428 32.73 -0.82 75.87
#